data_AF-A0A1F9B2I8-F1
#
_entry.id   AF-A0A1F9B2I8-F1
#
_cell.length_a   1.000
_cell.length_b   1.000
_cell.length_c   1.000
_cell.angle_alpha   90.00
_cell.angle_beta   90.00
_cell.angle_gamma   90.00
#
_symmetry.space_group_name_H-M   'P 1'
#
loop_
_entity.id
_entity.type
_entity.pdbx_description
1 polymer ?
#
loop_
_entity_poly.entity_id
_entity_poly.type
_entity_poly.pdbx_seq_one_letter_code
_entity_poly.pdbx_strand_id
1 'polypeptide(L)'
;DLGSGDGGTVIIAANRGALALGIEYNPDLVALSKSNAAREGVTDKAQFIQGDLFESDFSQATVITMFLGPAINLKLRPRILDLKPGTRVVSNTFTMGEWIPDQSVTVEGKEGCSTYCTALLWIVPAHVEGTWKLPQGELTLNQSFQTFSGTLKSNVTTVPITNGNLRGDLITFTVGGASYSGRVSVSAIQGTFTSAGSTAPWNATRNQ
;
A
#
# COMPACT_ATOMS: atom_id res chain seq x y z
N ASP A 1 -5.26 5.60 12.13
CA ASP A 1 -3.96 5.77 12.80
C ASP A 1 -3.75 4.61 13.75
N LEU A 2 -2.67 3.85 13.57
CA LEU A 2 -2.33 2.71 14.42
C LEU A 2 -1.36 3.16 15.50
N GLY A 3 -1.76 3.06 16.77
CA GLY A 3 -1.07 3.70 17.90
C GLY A 3 -1.33 5.20 17.94
N SER A 4 -2.61 5.58 18.07
CA SER A 4 -3.03 6.97 17.86
C SER A 4 -2.68 7.96 18.97
N GLY A 5 -2.22 7.48 20.13
CA GLY A 5 -1.78 8.34 21.23
C GLY A 5 -2.85 9.34 21.68
N ASP A 6 -2.48 10.63 21.72
CA ASP A 6 -3.37 11.75 22.07
C ASP A 6 -4.39 12.12 20.97
N GLY A 7 -4.35 11.42 19.83
CA GLY A 7 -5.26 11.55 18.71
C GLY A 7 -4.88 12.61 17.67
N GLY A 8 -3.73 13.28 17.80
CA GLY A 8 -3.36 14.42 16.95
C GLY A 8 -3.50 14.16 15.44
N THR A 9 -2.95 13.05 14.94
CA THR A 9 -3.03 12.68 13.51
C THR A 9 -4.47 12.46 13.04
N VAL A 10 -5.28 11.76 13.84
CA VAL A 10 -6.69 11.45 13.56
C VAL A 10 -7.52 12.73 13.51
N ILE A 11 -7.31 13.62 14.49
CA ILE A 11 -8.01 14.91 14.61
C ILE A 11 -7.65 15.82 13.43
N ILE A 12 -6.37 15.94 13.06
CA ILE A 12 -5.93 16.74 11.92
C ILE A 12 -6.53 16.21 10.61
N ALA A 13 -6.57 14.89 10.42
CA ALA A 13 -7.21 14.28 9.26
C ALA A 13 -8.72 14.58 9.21
N ALA A 14 -9.40 14.49 10.36
CA ALA A 14 -10.83 14.81 10.47
C ALA A 14 -11.14 16.28 10.20
N ASN A 15 -10.29 17.20 10.69
CA ASN A 15 -10.36 18.64 10.38
C ASN A 15 -10.20 18.91 8.88
N ARG A 16 -9.45 18.07 8.16
CA ARG A 16 -9.32 18.12 6.69
C ARG A 16 -10.44 17.38 5.95
N GLY A 17 -11.44 16.87 6.67
CA GLY A 17 -12.64 16.25 6.10
C GLY A 17 -12.59 14.73 5.95
N ALA A 18 -11.55 14.06 6.44
CA ALA A 18 -11.48 12.59 6.41
C ALA A 18 -12.34 11.96 7.50
N LEU A 19 -12.89 10.77 7.24
CA LEU A 19 -13.33 9.86 8.30
C LEU A 19 -12.09 9.16 8.85
N ALA A 20 -11.81 9.35 10.14
CA ALA A 20 -10.57 8.94 10.75
C ALA A 20 -10.82 8.12 12.02
N LEU A 21 -10.11 7.01 12.14
CA LEU A 21 -10.14 6.12 13.29
C LEU A 21 -8.74 6.05 13.92
N GLY A 22 -8.66 6.30 15.23
CA GLY A 22 -7.50 6.00 16.06
C GLY A 22 -7.66 4.69 16.81
N ILE A 23 -6.66 3.82 16.72
CA ILE A 23 -6.57 2.59 17.51
C ILE A 23 -5.43 2.78 18.50
N GLU A 24 -5.75 2.73 19.79
CA GLU A 24 -4.80 2.97 20.88
C GLU A 24 -4.95 1.89 21.95
N TYR A 25 -3.84 1.39 22.48
CA TYR A 25 -3.87 0.34 23.48
C TYR A 25 -4.15 0.89 24.89
N ASN A 26 -3.57 2.05 25.21
CA ASN A 26 -3.70 2.68 26.52
C ASN A 26 -5.07 3.36 26.68
N PRO A 27 -5.92 2.92 27.63
CA PRO A 27 -7.25 3.49 27.83
C PRO A 27 -7.23 4.97 28.23
N ASP A 28 -6.20 5.44 28.92
CA ASP A 28 -6.08 6.85 29.32
C ASP A 28 -5.83 7.75 28.10
N LEU A 29 -5.04 7.27 27.13
CA LEU A 29 -4.80 7.96 25.87
C LEU A 29 -6.05 7.94 24.96
N VAL A 30 -6.84 6.86 25.00
CA VAL A 30 -8.16 6.82 24.34
C VAL A 30 -9.11 7.87 24.95
N ALA A 31 -9.14 8.01 26.27
CA ALA A 31 -9.97 9.02 26.93
C ALA A 31 -9.49 10.44 26.58
N LEU A 32 -8.17 10.67 26.57
CA LEU A 32 -7.56 11.94 26.17
C LEU A 32 -7.89 12.31 24.72
N SER A 33 -7.72 11.38 23.79
CA SER A 33 -7.97 11.61 22.35
C SER A 33 -9.44 11.93 22.06
N LYS A 34 -10.38 11.25 22.74
CA LYS A 34 -11.82 11.61 22.67
C LYS A 34 -12.09 13.02 23.19
N SER A 35 -11.48 13.41 24.31
CA SER A 35 -11.60 14.76 24.86
C SER A 35 -11.03 15.82 23.91
N ASN A 36 -9.87 15.55 23.30
CA ASN A 36 -9.26 16.43 22.31
C ASN A 36 -10.15 16.58 21.06
N ALA A 37 -10.69 15.49 20.52
CA ALA A 37 -11.59 15.56 19.37
C ALA A 37 -12.90 16.32 19.66
N ALA A 38 -13.42 16.20 20.89
CA ALA A 38 -14.56 16.99 21.34
C ALA A 38 -14.23 18.49 21.42
N ARG A 39 -13.05 18.84 21.95
CA ARG A 39 -12.57 20.22 22.01
C ARG A 39 -12.40 20.85 20.63
N GLU A 40 -11.93 20.06 19.67
CA GLU A 40 -11.73 20.47 18.27
C GLU A 40 -13.03 20.40 17.43
N GLY A 41 -14.13 19.90 18.00
CA GLY A 41 -15.42 19.86 17.32
C GLY A 41 -15.52 18.85 16.17
N VAL A 42 -14.70 17.80 16.15
CA VAL A 42 -14.59 16.82 15.04
C VAL A 42 -15.09 15.43 15.39
N THR A 43 -15.90 15.27 16.43
CA THR A 43 -16.35 13.96 16.93
C THR A 43 -17.21 13.15 15.94
N ASP A 44 -17.80 13.80 14.94
CA ASP A 44 -18.54 13.14 13.84
C ASP A 44 -17.61 12.41 12.86
N LYS A 45 -16.33 12.81 12.81
CA LYS A 45 -15.32 12.33 11.85
C LYS A 45 -14.13 11.64 12.48
N ALA A 46 -13.76 12.02 13.71
CA ALA A 46 -12.65 11.43 14.47
C ALA A 46 -13.20 10.48 15.54
N GLN A 47 -12.96 9.18 15.36
CA GLN A 47 -13.32 8.13 16.31
C GLN A 47 -12.07 7.51 16.92
N PHE A 48 -12.18 7.05 18.18
CA PHE A 48 -11.08 6.43 18.90
C PHE A 48 -11.57 5.18 19.62
N ILE A 49 -10.87 4.08 19.42
CA ILE A 49 -11.14 2.80 20.08
C ILE A 49 -9.93 2.36 20.89
N GLN A 50 -10.21 1.72 22.02
CA GLN A 50 -9.21 0.96 22.74
C GLN A 50 -9.03 -0.39 22.03
N GLY A 51 -7.82 -0.76 21.67
CA GLY A 51 -7.56 -2.04 21.04
C GLY A 51 -6.09 -2.36 20.83
N ASP A 52 -5.77 -3.65 20.77
CA ASP A 52 -4.50 -4.10 20.25
C ASP A 52 -4.50 -3.95 18.72
N LEU A 53 -3.54 -3.21 18.18
CA LEU A 53 -3.36 -3.02 16.74
C LEU A 53 -3.07 -4.34 15.99
N PHE A 54 -2.60 -5.38 16.68
CA PHE A 54 -2.35 -6.70 16.10
C PHE A 54 -3.64 -7.53 15.96
N GLU A 55 -4.71 -7.16 16.65
CA GLU A 55 -5.99 -7.89 16.67
C GLU A 55 -7.14 -7.08 16.05
N SER A 56 -7.05 -5.76 16.10
CA SER A 56 -8.09 -4.85 15.60
C SER A 56 -8.31 -4.98 14.10
N ASP A 57 -9.55 -4.82 13.64
CA ASP A 57 -9.88 -4.77 12.22
C ASP A 57 -9.68 -3.34 11.66
N PHE A 58 -8.82 -3.24 10.65
CA PHE A 58 -8.58 -2.01 9.89
C PHE A 58 -8.73 -2.24 8.38
N SER A 59 -9.45 -3.29 7.97
CA SER A 59 -9.67 -3.69 6.57
C SER A 59 -10.35 -2.62 5.71
N GLN A 60 -11.10 -1.71 6.33
CA GLN A 60 -11.78 -0.60 5.63
C GLN A 60 -10.86 0.60 5.37
N ALA A 61 -9.64 0.62 5.91
CA ALA A 61 -8.74 1.74 5.77
C ALA A 61 -8.26 1.92 4.31
N THR A 62 -8.37 3.15 3.81
CA THR A 62 -7.77 3.57 2.52
C THR A 62 -6.44 4.30 2.71
N VAL A 63 -6.15 4.70 3.95
CA VAL A 63 -4.88 5.26 4.43
C VAL A 63 -4.60 4.70 5.82
N ILE A 64 -3.39 4.23 6.04
CA ILE A 64 -2.83 3.90 7.36
C ILE A 64 -1.75 4.92 7.66
N THR A 65 -1.77 5.46 8.88
CA THR A 65 -0.68 6.25 9.46
C THR A 65 -0.13 5.49 10.66
N MET A 66 1.18 5.60 10.90
CA MET A 66 1.84 4.90 11.99
C MET A 66 3.14 5.58 12.43
N PHE A 67 3.41 5.50 13.74
CA PHE A 67 4.67 5.86 14.36
C PHE A 67 4.95 4.90 15.54
N LEU A 68 5.32 3.66 15.22
CA LEU A 68 5.24 2.53 16.15
C LEU A 68 6.60 1.92 16.53
N GLY A 69 7.55 1.90 15.60
CA GLY A 69 8.87 1.28 15.76
C GLY A 69 9.12 0.10 14.81
N PRO A 70 10.37 -0.29 14.55
CA PRO A 70 10.71 -1.27 13.50
C PRO A 70 10.09 -2.65 13.72
N ALA A 71 10.16 -3.20 14.93
CA ALA A 71 9.64 -4.53 15.24
C ALA A 71 8.11 -4.60 15.11
N ILE A 72 7.41 -3.54 15.50
CA ILE A 72 5.95 -3.45 15.39
C ILE A 72 5.54 -3.33 13.93
N ASN A 73 6.22 -2.49 13.15
CA ASN A 73 5.98 -2.36 11.71
C ASN A 73 6.13 -3.72 10.99
N LEU A 74 7.20 -4.46 11.27
CA LEU A 74 7.42 -5.78 10.68
C LEU A 74 6.35 -6.80 11.07
N LYS A 75 5.88 -6.78 12.32
CA LYS A 75 4.80 -7.67 12.78
C LYS A 75 3.44 -7.31 12.14
N LEU A 76 3.20 -6.03 11.84
CA LEU A 76 1.98 -5.57 11.15
C LEU A 76 2.02 -5.76 9.63
N ARG A 77 3.21 -5.77 9.01
CA ARG A 77 3.41 -5.81 7.56
C ARG A 77 2.53 -6.85 6.84
N PRO A 78 2.41 -8.12 7.30
CA PRO A 78 1.54 -9.10 6.63
C PRO A 78 0.08 -8.66 6.57
N ARG A 79 -0.50 -8.20 7.69
CA ARG A 79 -1.89 -7.72 7.75
C ARG A 79 -2.13 -6.47 6.90
N ILE A 80 -1.10 -5.63 6.75
CA ILE A 80 -1.15 -4.45 5.88
C ILE A 80 -1.14 -4.84 4.40
N LEU A 81 -0.37 -5.85 4.02
CA LEU A 81 -0.31 -6.37 2.64
C LEU A 81 -1.61 -7.09 2.21
N ASP A 82 -2.44 -7.49 3.17
CA ASP A 82 -3.78 -8.05 2.93
C ASP A 82 -4.87 -6.98 2.73
N LEU A 83 -4.53 -5.69 2.88
CA LEU A 83 -5.47 -4.60 2.61
C LEU A 83 -5.76 -4.46 1.12
N LYS A 84 -6.82 -3.70 0.81
CA LYS A 84 -7.19 -3.44 -0.59
C LYS A 84 -5.99 -2.85 -1.35
N PRO A 85 -5.68 -3.36 -2.56
CA PRO A 85 -4.65 -2.77 -3.39
C PRO A 85 -4.90 -1.27 -3.60
N GLY A 86 -3.86 -0.47 -3.43
CA GLY A 86 -3.96 1.00 -3.47
C GLY A 86 -4.15 1.65 -2.11
N THR A 87 -4.39 0.89 -1.03
CA THR A 87 -4.31 1.45 0.34
C THR A 87 -2.92 2.03 0.56
N ARG A 88 -2.87 3.29 1.02
CA ARG A 88 -1.62 4.01 1.28
C ARG A 88 -1.21 3.82 2.73
N VAL A 89 0.06 3.60 2.97
CA VAL A 89 0.62 3.41 4.31
C VAL A 89 1.70 4.45 4.49
N VAL A 90 1.56 5.31 5.48
CA VAL A 90 2.55 6.33 5.82
C VAL A 90 3.12 6.03 7.19
N SER A 91 4.42 5.79 7.26
CA SER A 91 5.16 5.61 8.52
C SER A 91 6.07 6.78 8.77
N ASN A 92 6.08 7.28 10.00
CA ASN A 92 7.12 8.20 10.44
C ASN A 92 8.40 7.42 10.77
N THR A 93 9.43 7.62 9.94
CA THR A 93 10.84 7.23 10.08
C THR A 93 11.14 5.72 10.09
N PHE A 94 10.28 4.91 10.69
CA PHE A 94 10.48 3.47 10.80
C PHE A 94 10.03 2.74 9.53
N THR A 95 10.91 1.91 8.97
CA THR A 95 10.70 1.19 7.72
C THR A 95 9.86 -0.08 7.90
N MET A 96 9.58 -0.76 6.77
CA MET A 96 8.91 -2.07 6.70
C MET A 96 9.89 -3.19 6.29
N GLY A 97 11.17 -3.06 6.65
CA GLY A 97 12.23 -4.00 6.28
C GLY A 97 12.46 -4.03 4.78
N GLU A 98 12.37 -5.21 4.18
CA GLU A 98 12.58 -5.44 2.74
C GLU A 98 11.51 -4.79 1.84
N TRP A 99 10.36 -4.41 2.40
CA TRP A 99 9.37 -3.66 1.65
C TRP A 99 9.83 -2.20 1.55
N ILE A 100 10.43 -1.85 0.41
CA ILE A 100 10.99 -0.52 0.15
C ILE A 100 9.84 0.49 -0.05
N PRO A 101 9.90 1.70 0.52
CA PRO A 101 8.89 2.73 0.32
C PRO A 101 8.81 3.18 -1.15
N ASP A 102 7.60 3.44 -1.62
CA ASP A 102 7.33 4.04 -2.93
C ASP A 102 7.79 5.50 -3.00
N GLN A 103 7.73 6.22 -1.87
CA GLN A 103 8.24 7.58 -1.73
C GLN A 103 8.78 7.83 -0.32
N SER A 104 9.76 8.71 -0.20
CA SER A 104 10.25 9.23 1.07
C SER A 104 10.43 10.74 1.00
N VAL A 105 10.12 11.42 2.10
CA VAL A 105 10.32 12.86 2.25
C VAL A 105 10.94 13.11 3.61
N THR A 106 12.08 13.79 3.65
CA THR A 106 12.73 14.22 4.89
C THR A 106 12.52 15.72 5.07
N VAL A 107 12.03 16.11 6.24
CA VAL A 107 11.90 17.51 6.63
C VAL A 107 13.23 17.96 7.22
N GLU A 108 13.98 18.80 6.50
CA GLU A 108 15.27 19.32 6.95
C GLU A 108 15.17 20.71 7.58
N GLY A 109 15.72 20.87 8.79
CA GLY A 109 16.43 22.07 9.27
C GLY A 109 15.73 23.44 9.34
N LYS A 110 14.49 23.61 8.86
CA LYS A 110 13.79 24.91 8.89
C LYS A 110 12.37 24.89 9.49
N GLU A 111 11.83 23.72 9.82
CA GLU A 111 10.45 23.56 10.35
C GLU A 111 10.42 22.95 11.76
N GLY A 112 11.49 23.07 12.55
CA GLY A 112 11.50 22.67 13.96
C GLY A 112 11.49 21.16 14.22
N CYS A 113 11.57 20.31 13.19
CA CYS A 113 11.72 18.86 13.37
C CYS A 113 13.17 18.50 13.68
N SER A 114 13.41 17.91 14.86
CA SER A 114 14.75 17.54 15.35
C SER A 114 14.99 16.03 15.37
N THR A 115 13.94 15.21 15.51
CA THR A 115 14.00 13.75 15.49
C THR A 115 12.80 13.18 14.75
N TYR A 116 12.98 12.01 14.13
CA TYR A 116 11.93 11.31 13.37
C TYR A 116 11.25 12.21 12.31
N CYS A 117 12.07 12.74 11.39
CA CYS A 117 11.67 13.76 10.41
C CYS A 117 11.45 13.21 9.00
N THR A 118 11.40 11.89 8.83
CA THR A 118 11.23 11.27 7.52
C THR A 118 9.85 10.63 7.44
N ALA A 119 9.03 11.07 6.49
CA ALA A 119 7.81 10.38 6.11
C ALA A 119 8.13 9.35 5.02
N LEU A 120 7.68 8.11 5.23
CA LEU A 120 7.84 7.00 4.30
C LEU A 120 6.45 6.56 3.81
N LEU A 121 6.26 6.47 2.49
CA LEU A 121 5.00 6.06 1.87
C LEU A 121 5.16 4.71 1.19
N TRP A 122 4.22 3.81 1.45
CA TRP A 122 4.00 2.60 0.67
C TRP A 122 2.57 2.57 0.12
N ILE A 123 2.39 1.88 -0.98
CA ILE A 123 1.10 1.58 -1.59
C ILE A 123 0.95 0.07 -1.63
N VAL A 124 -0.08 -0.45 -0.96
CA VAL A 124 -0.34 -1.91 -0.92
C VAL A 124 -0.51 -2.43 -2.35
N PRO A 125 0.37 -3.31 -2.84
CA PRO A 125 0.33 -3.80 -4.21
C PRO A 125 -0.73 -4.89 -4.36
N ALA A 126 -1.30 -5.03 -5.56
CA ALA A 126 -2.14 -6.19 -5.88
C ALA A 126 -1.34 -7.49 -5.87
N HIS A 127 -1.97 -8.59 -5.48
CA HIS A 127 -1.37 -9.93 -5.54
C HIS A 127 -1.37 -10.44 -6.98
N VAL A 128 -0.19 -10.55 -7.59
CA VAL A 128 0.02 -11.00 -8.97
C VAL A 128 0.84 -12.28 -9.08
N GLU A 129 1.43 -12.77 -7.98
CA GLU A 129 2.14 -14.06 -7.94
C GLU A 129 1.35 -15.18 -8.63
N GLY A 130 2.06 -15.99 -9.39
CA GLY A 130 1.54 -17.20 -10.03
C GLY A 130 1.36 -17.06 -11.54
N THR A 131 0.50 -17.92 -12.08
CA THR A 131 0.38 -18.14 -13.51
C THR A 131 -0.90 -17.54 -14.07
N TRP A 132 -0.76 -16.81 -15.18
CA TRP A 132 -1.83 -16.12 -15.89
C TRP A 132 -1.90 -16.59 -17.34
N LYS A 133 -3.10 -16.88 -17.83
CA LYS A 133 -3.36 -17.24 -19.23
C LYS A 133 -3.61 -15.99 -20.06
N LEU A 134 -2.97 -15.93 -21.22
CA LEU A 134 -3.16 -14.92 -22.26
C LEU A 134 -3.53 -15.62 -23.58
N PRO A 135 -4.18 -14.94 -24.54
CA PRO A 135 -4.41 -15.51 -25.87
C PRO A 135 -3.13 -16.01 -26.56
N GLN A 136 -2.00 -15.33 -26.33
CA GLN A 136 -0.71 -15.63 -26.93
C GLN A 136 0.17 -16.61 -26.12
N GLY A 137 -0.29 -17.07 -24.94
CA GLY A 137 0.50 -17.96 -24.10
C GLY A 137 0.27 -17.80 -22.60
N GLU A 138 1.31 -18.04 -21.82
CA GLU A 138 1.25 -18.11 -20.36
C GLU A 138 2.27 -17.16 -19.72
N LEU A 139 1.82 -16.33 -18.79
CA LEU A 139 2.64 -15.41 -18.01
C LEU A 139 2.80 -15.95 -16.59
N THR A 140 4.02 -16.25 -16.18
CA THR A 140 4.34 -16.70 -14.82
C THR A 140 5.08 -15.58 -14.09
N LEU A 141 4.53 -15.14 -12.96
CA LEU A 141 5.02 -14.01 -12.17
C LEU A 141 5.49 -14.48 -10.80
N ASN A 142 6.68 -14.01 -10.40
CA ASN A 142 7.21 -14.10 -9.05
C ASN A 142 7.36 -12.70 -8.45
N GLN A 143 6.58 -12.42 -7.43
CA GLN A 143 6.34 -11.13 -6.80
C GLN A 143 7.11 -11.01 -5.50
N SER A 144 7.75 -9.86 -5.33
CA SER A 144 8.28 -9.37 -4.07
C SER A 144 7.73 -7.97 -3.83
N PHE A 145 6.71 -7.89 -2.96
CA PHE A 145 5.94 -6.67 -2.68
C PHE A 145 5.45 -5.97 -3.96
N GLN A 146 5.86 -4.72 -4.20
CA GLN A 146 5.46 -3.94 -5.36
C GLN A 146 6.31 -4.24 -6.60
N THR A 147 7.29 -5.12 -6.52
CA THR A 147 8.12 -5.53 -7.66
C THR A 147 7.84 -6.97 -8.02
N PHE A 148 8.06 -7.33 -9.28
CA PHE A 148 7.93 -8.72 -9.69
C PHE A 148 8.85 -9.03 -10.88
N SER A 149 9.18 -10.31 -11.01
CA SER A 149 9.91 -10.93 -12.10
C SER A 149 9.06 -12.05 -12.70
N GLY A 150 9.54 -12.70 -13.76
CA GLY A 150 8.74 -13.71 -14.43
C GLY A 150 9.10 -13.95 -15.88
N THR A 151 8.25 -14.72 -16.56
CA THR A 151 8.42 -15.05 -17.98
C THR A 151 7.07 -15.06 -18.69
N LEU A 152 7.07 -14.67 -19.97
CA LEU A 152 5.97 -14.91 -20.91
C LEU A 152 6.37 -16.05 -21.86
N LYS A 153 5.67 -17.17 -21.75
CA LYS A 153 5.83 -18.35 -22.60
C LYS A 153 4.77 -18.34 -23.69
N SER A 154 5.21 -18.23 -24.93
CA SER A 154 4.40 -18.51 -26.13
C SER A 154 4.57 -19.97 -26.57
N ASN A 155 3.88 -20.39 -27.63
CA ASN A 155 4.05 -21.74 -28.21
C ASN A 155 5.47 -22.00 -28.74
N VAL A 156 6.25 -20.95 -28.98
CA VAL A 156 7.55 -21.04 -29.70
C VAL A 156 8.72 -20.59 -28.82
N THR A 157 8.51 -19.63 -27.93
CA THR A 157 9.58 -19.00 -27.14
C THR A 157 9.12 -18.63 -25.74
N THR A 158 10.06 -18.66 -24.79
CA THR A 158 9.90 -18.11 -23.44
C THR A 158 10.78 -16.89 -23.30
N VAL A 159 10.19 -15.75 -22.95
CA VAL A 159 10.89 -14.46 -22.83
C VAL A 159 10.77 -13.96 -21.39
N PRO A 160 11.89 -13.57 -20.73
CA PRO A 160 11.83 -12.99 -19.40
C PRO A 160 11.16 -11.61 -19.42
N ILE A 161 10.42 -11.30 -18.36
CA ILE A 161 9.93 -9.94 -18.12
C ILE A 161 11.02 -9.11 -17.43
N THR A 162 11.00 -7.81 -17.66
CA THR A 162 11.84 -6.83 -16.98
C THR A 162 10.99 -5.67 -16.47
N ASN A 163 11.52 -4.89 -15.52
CA ASN A 163 10.85 -3.70 -14.97
C ASN A 163 9.43 -3.96 -14.43
N GLY A 164 9.20 -5.14 -13.83
CA GLY A 164 7.92 -5.48 -13.22
C GLY A 164 7.67 -4.67 -11.96
N ASN A 165 6.63 -3.83 -12.00
CA ASN A 165 6.26 -2.96 -10.91
C ASN A 165 4.73 -2.84 -10.76
N LEU A 166 4.30 -2.69 -9.51
CA LEU A 166 2.92 -2.47 -9.10
C LEU A 166 2.80 -1.14 -8.38
N ARG A 167 1.72 -0.42 -8.65
CA ARG A 167 1.28 0.73 -7.87
C ARG A 167 -0.19 0.56 -7.51
N GLY A 168 -0.45 -0.06 -6.38
CA GLY A 168 -1.79 -0.51 -6.04
C GLY A 168 -2.24 -1.64 -6.98
N ASP A 169 -3.35 -1.43 -7.67
CA ASP A 169 -3.86 -2.32 -8.70
C ASP A 169 -3.26 -2.07 -10.10
N LEU A 170 -2.45 -1.03 -10.27
CA LEU A 170 -1.76 -0.75 -11.54
C LEU A 170 -0.55 -1.67 -11.68
N ILE A 171 -0.43 -2.34 -12.82
CA ILE A 171 0.69 -3.20 -13.16
C ILE A 171 1.42 -2.65 -14.38
N THR A 172 2.75 -2.68 -14.36
CA THR A 172 3.61 -2.39 -15.51
C THR A 172 4.77 -3.38 -15.60
N PHE A 173 5.14 -3.78 -16.81
CA PHE A 173 6.34 -4.57 -17.08
C PHE A 173 6.74 -4.47 -18.55
N THR A 174 7.93 -4.94 -18.90
CA THR A 174 8.40 -5.04 -20.29
C THR A 174 8.69 -6.49 -20.63
N VAL A 175 8.33 -6.93 -21.83
CA VAL A 175 8.70 -8.25 -22.36
C VAL A 175 8.89 -8.19 -23.87
N GLY A 176 9.99 -8.76 -24.37
CA GLY A 176 10.28 -8.78 -25.81
C GLY A 176 10.35 -7.40 -26.47
N GLY A 177 10.74 -6.35 -25.73
CA GLY A 177 10.78 -4.97 -26.21
C GLY A 177 9.44 -4.23 -26.19
N ALA A 178 8.34 -4.89 -25.81
CA ALA A 178 7.03 -4.27 -25.65
C ALA A 178 6.78 -3.92 -24.18
N SER A 179 6.23 -2.73 -23.92
CA SER A 179 5.83 -2.29 -22.58
C SER A 179 4.35 -2.59 -22.34
N TYR A 180 4.04 -3.27 -21.24
CA TYR A 180 2.70 -3.65 -20.82
C TYR A 180 2.29 -2.78 -19.64
N SER A 181 1.04 -2.34 -19.65
CA SER A 181 0.38 -1.66 -18.55
C SER A 181 -1.05 -2.17 -18.38
N GLY A 182 -1.58 -2.13 -17.16
CA GLY A 182 -2.96 -2.53 -16.93
C GLY A 182 -3.41 -2.37 -15.49
N ARG A 183 -4.64 -2.84 -15.23
CA ARG A 183 -5.21 -2.97 -13.89
C ARG A 183 -5.42 -4.43 -13.54
N VAL A 184 -5.03 -4.78 -12.32
CA VAL A 184 -5.19 -6.09 -11.72
C VAL A 184 -6.51 -6.12 -10.96
N SER A 185 -7.31 -7.13 -11.25
CA SER A 185 -8.47 -7.53 -10.46
C SER A 185 -8.22 -8.91 -9.86
N VAL A 186 -9.18 -9.42 -9.08
CA VAL A 186 -9.06 -10.73 -8.42
C VAL A 186 -8.73 -11.86 -9.41
N SER A 187 -9.34 -11.86 -10.59
CA SER A 187 -9.26 -12.96 -11.56
C SER A 187 -8.68 -12.58 -12.92
N ALA A 188 -8.48 -11.28 -13.17
CA ALA A 188 -8.05 -10.80 -14.48
C ALA A 188 -7.11 -9.60 -14.39
N ILE A 189 -6.23 -9.49 -15.39
CA ILE A 189 -5.48 -8.27 -15.70
C ILE A 189 -5.98 -7.76 -17.04
N GLN A 190 -6.27 -6.47 -17.12
CA GLN A 190 -6.73 -5.82 -18.35
C GLN A 190 -5.96 -4.53 -18.58
N GLY A 191 -5.53 -4.30 -19.81
CA GLY A 191 -4.85 -3.07 -20.15
C GLY A 191 -4.35 -3.02 -21.58
N THR A 192 -3.21 -2.38 -21.78
CA THR A 192 -2.61 -2.16 -23.10
C THR A 192 -1.14 -2.53 -23.11
N PHE A 193 -0.64 -2.97 -24.25
CA PHE A 193 0.78 -3.06 -24.49
C PHE A 193 1.16 -2.18 -25.69
N THR A 194 2.36 -1.62 -25.63
CA THR A 194 2.93 -0.77 -26.68
C THR A 194 4.21 -1.41 -27.20
N SER A 195 4.29 -1.58 -28.52
CA SER A 195 5.47 -2.10 -29.23
C SER A 195 5.69 -1.29 -30.50
N ALA A 196 6.93 -0.83 -30.74
CA ALA A 196 7.30 -0.04 -31.91
C ALA A 196 6.32 1.13 -32.22
N GLY A 197 5.84 1.82 -31.18
CA GLY A 197 4.91 2.95 -31.29
C GLY A 197 3.44 2.58 -31.52
N SER A 198 3.12 1.30 -31.70
CA SER A 198 1.74 0.79 -31.81
C SER A 198 1.24 0.31 -30.45
N THR A 199 0.00 0.66 -30.10
CA THR A 199 -0.64 0.25 -28.83
C THR A 199 -1.84 -0.65 -29.12
N ALA A 200 -1.94 -1.76 -28.40
CA ALA A 200 -3.05 -2.71 -28.52
C ALA A 200 -3.51 -3.21 -27.14
N PRO A 201 -4.78 -3.64 -26.99
CA PRO A 201 -5.25 -4.19 -25.73
C PRO A 201 -4.61 -5.55 -25.43
N TRP A 202 -4.43 -5.85 -24.15
CA TRP A 202 -4.15 -7.20 -23.68
C TRP A 202 -5.01 -7.54 -22.47
N ASN A 203 -5.21 -8.84 -22.28
CA ASN A 203 -5.83 -9.37 -21.09
C ASN A 203 -5.09 -10.63 -20.63
N ALA A 204 -5.20 -10.92 -19.35
CA ALA A 204 -4.77 -12.17 -18.79
C ALA A 204 -5.76 -12.63 -17.71
N THR A 205 -5.99 -13.93 -17.59
CA THR A 205 -6.84 -14.51 -16.54
C THR A 205 -6.04 -15.44 -15.65
N ARG A 206 -6.26 -15.40 -14.34
CA ARG A 206 -5.56 -16.26 -13.39
C ARG A 206 -5.91 -17.72 -13.66
N ASN A 207 -4.91 -18.61 -13.71
CA ASN A 207 -5.17 -20.05 -13.69
C ASN A 207 -5.80 -20.40 -12.33
N GLN A 208 -7.01 -20.96 -12.34
CA GLN A 208 -7.55 -21.68 -11.18
C GLN A 208 -6.82 -23.00 -11.00
#